data_AF-A0A2M8P578-F1
#
_entry.id   AF-A0A2M8P578-F1
#
_cell.length_a   1.000
_cell.length_b   1.000
_cell.length_c   1.000
_cell.angle_alpha   90.00
_cell.angle_beta   90.00
_cell.angle_gamma   90.00
#
_symmetry.space_group_name_H-M   'P 1'
#
loop_
_entity.id
_entity.type
_entity.pdbx_description
1 polymer ?
#
loop_
_entity_poly.entity_id
_entity_poly.type
_entity_poly.pdbx_seq_one_letter_code
_entity_poly.pdbx_strand_id
1 'polypeptide(L)'
;MKLQGLRWFIVGWIIFVLTGCGGVSDNQVLTSLLVLTPLPTSYLEGDCENPSVLENWLQTLVFNQGEFTTFLESARSQSRPQLFVRLQELNAVALVVANTPILSCGTEAYDLTMTAMTTALSEMTAYVNAERQDLDIILRDAQTRFVQAQMAQNALINLLDSLYQNNATTP
;
A
#
# COMPACT_ATOMS: atom_id res chain seq x y z
N MET A 1 11.92 -17.03 -64.43
CA MET A 1 10.98 -16.30 -63.54
C MET A 1 11.67 -16.17 -62.19
N LYS A 2 12.44 -15.10 -61.91
CA LYS A 2 12.03 -13.77 -61.40
C LYS A 2 11.04 -13.85 -60.22
N LEU A 3 11.55 -13.73 -58.99
CA LEU A 3 11.06 -12.84 -57.93
C LEU A 3 11.95 -12.96 -56.66
N GLN A 4 13.21 -12.55 -56.80
CA GLN A 4 13.99 -12.00 -55.68
C GLN A 4 13.61 -10.51 -55.60
N GLY A 5 12.89 -10.08 -54.57
CA GLY A 5 12.49 -8.67 -54.51
C GLY A 5 11.47 -8.26 -53.46
N LEU A 6 11.38 -8.94 -52.31
CA LEU A 6 10.45 -8.54 -51.25
C LEU A 6 11.11 -8.57 -49.86
N ARG A 7 12.27 -7.92 -49.72
CA ARG A 7 12.96 -7.80 -48.42
C ARG A 7 13.44 -6.40 -48.06
N TRP A 8 13.16 -5.37 -48.88
CA TRP A 8 13.79 -4.05 -48.72
C TRP A 8 12.84 -2.84 -48.72
N PHE A 9 11.53 -3.02 -48.55
CA PHE A 9 10.56 -1.90 -48.64
C PHE A 9 9.95 -1.41 -47.32
N ILE A 10 10.33 -1.95 -46.16
CA ILE A 10 9.81 -1.49 -44.84
C ILE A 10 10.92 -0.87 -43.98
N VAL A 11 11.84 -0.12 -44.62
CA VAL A 11 12.86 0.69 -43.92
C VAL A 11 12.68 2.19 -44.19
N GLY A 12 11.75 2.57 -45.07
CA GLY A 12 11.81 3.87 -45.74
C GLY A 12 10.60 4.78 -45.61
N TRP A 13 9.71 4.57 -44.64
CA TRP A 13 8.60 5.50 -44.43
C TRP A 13 8.44 5.80 -42.94
N ILE A 14 8.73 7.06 -42.62
CA ILE A 14 8.09 7.84 -41.55
C ILE A 14 8.65 7.49 -40.13
N ILE A 15 9.62 8.19 -39.53
CA ILE A 15 9.94 9.63 -39.54
C ILE A 15 8.66 10.48 -39.58
N PHE A 16 7.75 10.26 -38.62
CA PHE A 16 6.77 11.25 -38.19
C PHE A 16 6.86 11.36 -36.67
N VAL A 17 6.87 12.61 -36.22
CA VAL A 17 6.64 13.04 -34.84
C VAL A 17 7.80 12.81 -33.85
N LEU A 18 9.00 13.26 -34.24
CA LEU A 18 9.90 13.92 -33.30
C LEU A 18 9.45 15.38 -33.07
N THR A 19 8.21 15.57 -32.62
CA THR A 19 7.75 16.87 -32.11
C THR A 19 7.43 16.72 -30.64
N GLY A 20 8.42 17.08 -29.83
CA GLY A 20 8.26 17.60 -28.48
C GLY A 20 7.42 16.76 -27.53
N CYS A 21 8.06 15.85 -26.79
CA CYS A 21 7.86 15.94 -25.34
C CYS A 21 8.66 17.16 -24.88
N GLY A 22 8.10 18.35 -25.14
CA GLY A 22 8.46 19.52 -24.38
C GLY A 22 8.37 19.10 -22.93
N GLY A 23 9.48 19.23 -22.21
CA GLY A 23 9.48 19.12 -20.77
C GLY A 23 8.49 20.13 -20.25
N VAL A 24 7.24 19.73 -20.12
CA VAL A 24 6.33 20.31 -19.15
C VAL A 24 6.93 19.86 -17.84
N SER A 25 7.92 20.64 -17.41
CA SER A 25 8.23 20.83 -16.00
C SER A 25 6.93 21.37 -15.41
N ASP A 26 5.99 20.45 -15.14
CA ASP A 26 4.92 20.66 -14.17
C ASP A 26 5.59 20.73 -12.80
N ASN A 27 6.39 21.79 -12.61
CA ASN A 27 6.52 22.43 -11.32
C ASN A 27 5.19 23.15 -11.07
N GLN A 28 4.10 22.38 -11.00
CA GLN A 28 2.94 22.81 -10.25
C GLN A 28 3.45 22.95 -8.82
N VAL A 29 3.72 24.20 -8.46
CA VAL A 29 3.95 24.56 -7.07
C VAL A 29 2.66 24.17 -6.35
N LEU A 30 2.71 23.04 -5.63
CA LEU A 30 1.65 22.64 -4.71
C LEU A 30 1.57 23.73 -3.63
N THR A 31 0.64 24.66 -3.81
CA THR A 31 0.40 25.76 -2.85
C THR A 31 -0.52 25.34 -1.71
N SER A 32 -1.16 24.17 -1.81
CA SER A 32 -2.01 23.62 -0.76
C SER A 32 -1.25 22.59 0.06
N LEU A 33 -1.30 22.72 1.39
CA LEU A 33 -0.86 21.68 2.31
C LEU A 33 -1.76 20.45 2.16
N LEU A 34 -1.16 19.26 2.19
CA LEU A 34 -1.90 18.01 2.27
C LEU A 34 -2.42 17.86 3.70
N VAL A 35 -3.74 17.74 3.84
CA VAL A 35 -4.41 17.36 5.09
C VAL A 35 -5.18 16.08 4.80
N LEU A 36 -4.84 15.01 5.52
CA LEU A 36 -5.50 13.72 5.37
C LEU A 36 -6.77 13.65 6.22
N THR A 37 -7.78 12.92 5.74
CA THR A 37 -8.98 12.62 6.52
C THR A 37 -8.59 11.86 7.78
N PRO A 38 -9.05 12.27 8.96
CA PRO A 38 -8.74 11.56 10.21
C PRO A 38 -9.35 10.16 10.17
N LEU A 39 -8.65 9.21 10.79
CA LEU A 39 -9.14 7.85 10.89
C LEU A 39 -10.25 7.74 11.95
N PRO A 40 -11.28 6.92 11.72
CA PRO A 40 -12.31 6.67 12.71
C PRO A 40 -11.72 5.94 13.92
N THR A 41 -12.42 6.06 15.05
CA THR A 41 -12.12 5.24 16.23
C THR A 41 -12.50 3.80 15.94
N SER A 42 -11.57 2.89 16.19
CA SER A 42 -11.82 1.46 16.05
C SER A 42 -12.79 0.95 17.11
N TYR A 43 -13.41 -0.20 16.85
CA TYR A 43 -14.28 -0.87 17.79
C TYR A 43 -14.04 -2.38 17.74
N LEU A 44 -14.27 -3.04 18.87
CA LEU A 44 -14.16 -4.49 19.00
C LEU A 44 -15.49 -5.13 18.59
N GLU A 45 -15.43 -6.13 17.73
CA GLU A 45 -16.58 -6.95 17.34
C GLU A 45 -16.12 -8.37 17.04
N GLY A 46 -16.69 -9.34 17.76
CA GLY A 46 -16.43 -10.76 17.55
C GLY A 46 -15.18 -11.30 18.25
N ASP A 47 -14.97 -12.59 18.02
CA ASP A 47 -13.85 -13.39 18.52
C ASP A 47 -13.16 -14.12 17.37
N CYS A 48 -12.19 -14.95 17.73
CA CYS A 48 -11.42 -15.75 16.78
C CYS A 48 -11.71 -17.24 16.88
N GLU A 49 -12.83 -17.63 17.49
CA GLU A 49 -13.19 -19.04 17.62
C GLU A 49 -13.70 -19.59 16.29
N ASN A 50 -14.32 -18.73 15.46
CA ASN A 50 -14.75 -19.09 14.12
C ASN A 50 -13.62 -18.87 13.09
N PRO A 51 -13.06 -19.93 12.48
CA PRO A 51 -11.95 -19.80 11.54
C PRO A 51 -12.31 -18.97 10.30
N SER A 52 -13.56 -19.03 9.82
CA SER A 52 -13.98 -18.24 8.65
C SER A 52 -14.05 -16.74 8.95
N VAL A 53 -14.38 -16.36 10.19
CA VAL A 53 -14.36 -14.95 10.62
C VAL A 53 -12.92 -14.44 10.71
N LEU A 54 -12.04 -15.22 11.36
CA LEU A 54 -10.62 -14.89 11.48
C LEU A 54 -9.94 -14.80 10.10
N GLU A 55 -10.22 -15.74 9.19
CA GLU A 55 -9.67 -15.74 7.84
C GLU A 55 -10.07 -14.50 7.05
N ASN A 56 -11.37 -14.17 6.98
CA ASN A 56 -11.85 -13.00 6.26
C ASN A 56 -11.26 -11.70 6.82
N TRP A 57 -11.14 -11.63 8.15
CA TRP A 57 -10.52 -10.51 8.83
C TRP A 57 -9.03 -10.40 8.47
N LEU A 58 -8.27 -11.49 8.54
CA LEU A 58 -6.86 -11.53 8.16
C LEU A 58 -6.62 -11.16 6.69
N GLN A 59 -7.45 -11.67 5.78
CA GLN A 59 -7.37 -11.33 4.36
C GLN A 59 -7.50 -9.82 4.15
N THR A 60 -8.42 -9.17 4.87
CA THR A 60 -8.60 -7.72 4.81
C THR A 60 -7.33 -6.99 5.28
N LEU A 61 -6.76 -7.35 6.43
CA LEU A 61 -5.55 -6.69 6.95
C LEU A 61 -4.34 -6.93 6.03
N VAL A 62 -4.09 -8.18 5.65
CA VAL A 62 -2.93 -8.57 4.83
C VAL A 62 -2.99 -7.92 3.45
N PHE A 63 -4.16 -7.90 2.81
CA PHE A 63 -4.33 -7.25 1.51
C PHE A 63 -4.02 -5.75 1.59
N ASN A 64 -4.64 -5.04 2.53
CA ASN A 64 -4.46 -3.59 2.66
C ASN A 64 -3.04 -3.21 3.15
N GLN A 65 -2.41 -4.06 3.96
CA GLN A 65 -0.99 -3.93 4.29
C GLN A 65 -0.11 -4.08 3.03
N GLY A 66 -0.40 -5.05 2.17
CA GLY A 66 0.32 -5.26 0.91
C GLY A 66 0.25 -4.07 -0.04
N GLU A 67 -0.90 -3.42 -0.14
CA GLU A 67 -1.06 -2.16 -0.88
C GLU A 67 -0.15 -1.06 -0.30
N PHE A 68 -0.07 -0.96 1.02
CA PHE A 68 0.81 -0.02 1.71
C PHE A 68 2.29 -0.27 1.44
N THR A 69 2.75 -1.52 1.56
CA THR A 69 4.14 -1.87 1.32
C THR A 69 4.53 -1.63 -0.13
N THR A 70 3.65 -1.99 -1.08
CA THR A 70 3.86 -1.74 -2.51
C THR A 70 4.01 -0.24 -2.81
N PHE A 71 3.18 0.60 -2.18
CA PHE A 71 3.34 2.05 -2.27
C PHE A 71 4.70 2.50 -1.77
N LEU A 72 5.11 2.09 -0.56
CA LEU A 72 6.39 2.48 0.05
C LEU A 72 7.61 2.08 -0.80
N GLU A 73 7.56 0.90 -1.43
CA GLU A 73 8.62 0.42 -2.32
C GLU A 73 8.76 1.31 -3.58
N SER A 74 7.64 1.76 -4.13
CA SER A 74 7.63 2.63 -5.31
C SER A 74 7.94 4.10 -4.99
N ALA A 75 7.78 4.53 -3.74
CA ALA A 75 7.81 5.94 -3.35
C ALA A 75 9.12 6.66 -3.68
N ARG A 76 10.26 5.97 -3.64
CA ARG A 76 11.59 6.55 -3.95
C ARG A 76 11.72 7.04 -5.38
N SER A 77 10.99 6.43 -6.30
CA SER A 77 11.00 6.81 -7.72
C SER A 77 10.03 7.93 -8.06
N GLN A 78 9.22 8.38 -7.10
CA GLN A 78 8.15 9.35 -7.33
C GLN A 78 8.58 10.76 -6.93
N SER A 79 8.10 11.75 -7.68
CA SER A 79 8.26 13.15 -7.30
C SER A 79 7.31 13.52 -6.15
N ARG A 80 7.61 14.60 -5.40
CA ARG A 80 6.71 15.08 -4.33
C ARG A 80 5.27 15.31 -4.80
N PRO A 81 5.00 15.91 -5.99
CA PRO A 81 3.64 16.02 -6.49
C PRO A 81 2.93 14.69 -6.75
N GLN A 82 3.65 13.68 -7.22
CA GLN A 82 3.08 12.33 -7.39
C GLN A 82 2.75 11.71 -6.03
N LEU A 83 3.66 11.83 -5.07
CA LEU A 83 3.43 11.36 -3.69
C LEU A 83 2.24 12.07 -3.04
N PHE A 84 2.03 13.36 -3.29
CA PHE A 84 0.88 14.10 -2.77
C PHE A 84 -0.45 13.45 -3.18
N VAL A 85 -0.61 13.11 -4.46
CA VAL A 85 -1.83 12.45 -4.97
C VAL A 85 -1.96 11.04 -4.39
N ARG A 86 -0.87 10.27 -4.43
CA ARG A 86 -0.88 8.88 -3.96
C ARG A 86 -1.13 8.74 -2.46
N LEU A 87 -0.71 9.70 -1.64
CA LEU A 87 -0.98 9.66 -0.20
C LEU A 87 -2.48 9.76 0.12
N GLN A 88 -3.29 10.38 -0.75
CA GLN A 88 -4.74 10.40 -0.58
C GLN A 88 -5.35 9.02 -0.85
N GLU A 89 -4.86 8.32 -1.90
CA GLU A 89 -5.24 6.94 -2.19
C GLU A 89 -4.84 6.01 -1.03
N LEU A 90 -3.63 6.19 -0.52
CA LEU A 90 -3.11 5.42 0.61
C LEU A 90 -3.89 5.68 1.90
N ASN A 91 -4.34 6.91 2.14
CA ASN A 91 -5.21 7.23 3.26
C ASN A 91 -6.56 6.49 3.15
N ALA A 92 -7.10 6.32 1.94
CA ALA A 92 -8.30 5.52 1.74
C ALA A 92 -8.10 4.05 2.13
N VAL A 93 -6.93 3.47 1.84
CA VAL A 93 -6.57 2.11 2.28
C VAL A 93 -6.53 2.02 3.81
N ALA A 94 -5.90 3.00 4.48
CA ALA A 94 -5.86 3.04 5.94
C ALA A 94 -7.26 3.19 6.55
N LEU A 95 -8.16 3.94 5.90
CA LEU A 95 -9.56 4.05 6.31
C LEU A 95 -10.31 2.72 6.19
N VAL A 96 -10.04 1.90 5.17
CA VAL A 96 -10.63 0.55 5.06
C VAL A 96 -10.24 -0.31 6.26
N VAL A 97 -8.95 -0.33 6.61
CA VAL A 97 -8.48 -1.07 7.80
C VAL A 97 -9.07 -0.48 9.08
N ALA A 98 -9.08 0.85 9.23
CA ALA A 98 -9.64 1.50 10.41
C ALA A 98 -11.12 1.21 10.64
N ASN A 99 -11.90 1.04 9.56
CA ASN A 99 -13.31 0.65 9.61
C ASN A 99 -13.53 -0.86 9.75
N THR A 100 -12.47 -1.68 9.69
CA THR A 100 -12.59 -3.12 9.91
C THR A 100 -12.76 -3.38 11.41
N PRO A 101 -13.83 -4.07 11.84
CA PRO A 101 -14.02 -4.39 13.25
C PRO A 101 -12.84 -5.20 13.79
N ILE A 102 -12.41 -4.93 15.02
CA ILE A 102 -11.28 -5.64 15.65
C ILE A 102 -11.81 -6.94 16.29
N LEU A 103 -11.22 -8.08 15.92
CA LEU A 103 -11.44 -9.33 16.65
C LEU A 103 -10.64 -9.33 17.95
N SER A 104 -11.18 -9.91 19.03
CA SER A 104 -10.53 -9.92 20.35
C SER A 104 -9.12 -10.54 20.36
N CYS A 105 -8.86 -11.59 19.57
CA CYS A 105 -7.50 -12.13 19.45
C CYS A 105 -6.59 -11.31 18.51
N GLY A 106 -7.18 -10.49 17.64
CA GLY A 106 -6.50 -9.75 16.59
C GLY A 106 -6.05 -8.34 17.00
N THR A 107 -6.33 -7.91 18.24
CA THR A 107 -6.06 -6.55 18.71
C THR A 107 -4.59 -6.15 18.53
N GLU A 108 -3.64 -7.00 18.92
CA GLU A 108 -2.21 -6.69 18.76
C GLU A 108 -1.81 -6.51 17.29
N ALA A 109 -2.22 -7.43 16.41
CA ALA A 109 -1.92 -7.34 14.99
C ALA A 109 -2.56 -6.09 14.35
N TYR A 110 -3.78 -5.76 14.75
CA TYR A 110 -4.47 -4.55 14.33
C TYR A 110 -3.71 -3.29 14.77
N ASP A 111 -3.36 -3.19 16.05
CA ASP A 111 -2.70 -2.02 16.62
C ASP A 111 -1.34 -1.77 15.97
N LEU A 112 -0.56 -2.82 15.73
CA LEU A 112 0.71 -2.73 15.02
C LEU A 112 0.52 -2.29 13.57
N THR A 113 -0.47 -2.85 12.87
CA THR A 113 -0.80 -2.50 11.48
C THR A 113 -1.22 -1.03 11.38
N MET A 114 -2.15 -0.60 12.22
CA MET A 114 -2.63 0.78 12.26
C MET A 114 -1.53 1.75 12.68
N THR A 115 -0.69 1.40 13.66
CA THR A 115 0.46 2.21 14.04
C THR A 115 1.44 2.39 12.88
N ALA A 116 1.72 1.32 12.12
CA ALA A 116 2.58 1.39 10.94
C ALA A 116 1.98 2.31 9.86
N MET A 117 0.71 2.11 9.51
CA MET A 117 0.01 2.90 8.49
C MET A 117 -0.08 4.38 8.87
N THR A 118 -0.52 4.69 10.09
CA THR A 118 -0.72 6.07 10.55
C THR A 118 0.59 6.84 10.69
N THR A 119 1.63 6.19 11.22
CA THR A 119 2.96 6.81 11.31
C THR A 119 3.53 7.08 9.92
N ALA A 120 3.43 6.12 9.00
CA ALA A 120 3.91 6.29 7.63
C ALA A 120 3.17 7.42 6.91
N LEU A 121 1.83 7.47 7.01
CA LEU A 121 1.01 8.54 6.43
C LEU A 121 1.39 9.91 7.01
N SER A 122 1.57 10.01 8.33
CA SER A 122 1.93 11.26 8.99
C SER A 122 3.29 11.78 8.53
N GLU A 123 4.32 10.92 8.56
CA GLU A 123 5.68 11.30 8.18
C GLU A 123 5.80 11.61 6.67
N MET A 124 5.13 10.82 5.82
CA MET A 124 5.08 11.10 4.37
C MET A 124 4.32 12.38 4.06
N THR A 125 3.25 12.68 4.79
CA THR A 125 2.51 13.96 4.70
C THR A 125 3.44 15.13 5.06
N ALA A 126 4.19 15.01 6.14
CA ALA A 126 5.20 15.99 6.52
C ALA A 126 6.28 16.16 5.43
N TYR A 127 6.70 15.08 4.77
CA TYR A 127 7.65 15.15 3.66
C TYR A 127 7.09 15.88 2.43
N VAL A 128 5.87 15.57 2.00
CA VAL A 128 5.26 16.26 0.83
C VAL A 128 4.94 17.73 1.14
N ASN A 129 4.61 18.05 2.38
CA ASN A 129 4.43 19.42 2.88
C ASN A 129 5.76 20.16 3.13
N ALA A 130 6.90 19.53 2.87
CA ALA A 130 8.25 20.05 3.07
C ALA A 130 8.62 20.37 4.55
N GLU A 131 7.90 19.80 5.51
CA GLU A 131 8.21 19.83 6.95
C GLU A 131 9.31 18.81 7.31
N ARG A 132 9.44 17.76 6.50
CA ARG A 132 10.52 16.75 6.53
C ARG A 132 11.25 16.73 5.19
N GLN A 133 12.54 16.37 5.20
CA GLN A 133 13.36 16.33 3.98
C GLN A 133 13.90 14.93 3.64
N ASP A 134 13.99 14.02 4.61
CA ASP A 134 14.64 12.73 4.41
C ASP A 134 13.63 11.61 4.16
N LEU A 135 13.30 11.40 2.89
CA LEU A 135 12.37 10.34 2.47
C LEU A 135 12.93 8.94 2.81
N ASP A 136 14.23 8.72 2.71
CA ASP A 136 14.83 7.40 2.91
C ASP A 136 14.75 6.95 4.37
N ILE A 137 14.87 7.87 5.33
CA ILE A 137 14.61 7.59 6.74
C ILE A 137 13.14 7.20 6.93
N ILE A 138 12.20 8.00 6.42
CA ILE A 138 10.76 7.76 6.58
C ILE A 138 10.37 6.38 6.05
N LEU A 139 10.84 6.03 4.84
CA LEU A 139 10.52 4.74 4.22
C LEU A 139 11.09 3.56 5.00
N ARG A 140 12.32 3.66 5.50
CA ARG A 140 12.96 2.60 6.30
C ARG A 140 12.26 2.41 7.66
N ASP A 141 11.87 3.50 8.31
CA ASP A 141 11.13 3.43 9.58
C ASP A 141 9.75 2.81 9.37
N ALA A 142 9.06 3.18 8.29
CA ALA A 142 7.79 2.58 7.91
C ALA A 142 7.94 1.07 7.63
N GLN A 143 8.93 0.66 6.83
CA GLN A 143 9.22 -0.75 6.55
C GLN A 143 9.48 -1.55 7.84
N THR A 144 10.25 -0.99 8.78
CA THR A 144 10.54 -1.65 10.06
C THR A 144 9.26 -1.89 10.87
N ARG A 145 8.33 -0.94 10.88
CA ARG A 145 7.04 -1.09 11.57
C ARG A 145 6.14 -2.12 10.88
N PHE A 146 6.13 -2.16 9.55
CA PHE A 146 5.37 -3.17 8.82
C PHE A 146 5.91 -4.59 9.03
N VAL A 147 7.21 -4.77 9.24
CA VAL A 147 7.76 -6.09 9.64
C VAL A 147 7.17 -6.56 10.97
N GLN A 148 7.02 -5.66 11.95
CA GLN A 148 6.42 -6.00 13.24
C GLN A 148 4.94 -6.38 13.09
N ALA A 149 4.18 -5.59 12.32
CA ALA A 149 2.78 -5.90 12.00
C ALA A 149 2.63 -7.26 11.29
N GLN A 150 3.50 -7.55 10.32
CA GLN A 150 3.52 -8.83 9.61
C GLN A 150 3.79 -10.01 10.55
N MET A 151 4.70 -9.85 11.52
CA MET A 151 4.98 -10.92 12.49
C MET A 151 3.74 -11.25 13.34
N ALA A 152 2.99 -10.24 13.79
CA ALA A 152 1.75 -10.44 14.54
C ALA A 152 0.65 -11.08 13.68
N GLN A 153 0.52 -10.68 12.41
CA GLN A 153 -0.39 -11.32 11.46
C GLN A 153 -0.02 -12.79 11.21
N ASN A 154 1.27 -13.11 11.07
CA ASN A 154 1.73 -14.49 10.90
C ASN A 154 1.41 -15.37 12.11
N ALA A 155 1.44 -14.83 13.33
CA ALA A 155 1.01 -15.56 14.52
C ALA A 155 -0.49 -15.93 14.45
N LEU A 156 -1.33 -15.02 13.95
CA LEU A 156 -2.76 -15.28 13.74
C LEU A 156 -3.03 -16.25 12.59
N ILE A 157 -2.22 -16.24 11.55
CA ILE A 157 -2.28 -17.26 10.48
C ILE A 157 -1.98 -18.65 11.05
N ASN A 158 -0.95 -18.79 11.89
CA ASN A 158 -0.66 -20.06 12.55
C ASN A 158 -1.81 -20.52 13.48
N LEU A 159 -2.48 -19.57 14.16
CA LEU A 159 -3.68 -19.86 14.94
C LEU A 159 -4.82 -20.37 14.04
N LEU A 160 -5.07 -19.70 12.91
CA LEU A 160 -6.08 -20.10 11.93
C LEU A 160 -5.84 -21.53 11.42
N ASP A 161 -4.60 -21.86 11.09
CA ASP A 161 -4.21 -23.22 10.67
C ASP A 161 -4.53 -24.26 11.75
N SER A 162 -4.27 -23.95 13.02
CA SER A 162 -4.62 -24.83 14.15
C SER A 162 -6.13 -25.02 14.28
N LEU A 163 -6.92 -23.96 14.13
CA LEU A 163 -8.39 -24.04 14.18
C LEU A 163 -8.94 -24.94 13.07
N TYR A 164 -8.41 -24.82 11.85
CA TYR A 164 -8.81 -25.69 10.74
C TYR A 164 -8.47 -27.16 10.99
N GLN A 165 -7.29 -27.45 11.51
CA GLN A 165 -6.88 -28.82 11.85
C GLN A 165 -7.77 -29.43 12.94
N ASN A 166 -8.08 -28.67 13.99
CA ASN A 166 -8.92 -29.16 15.09
C ASN A 166 -10.36 -29.45 14.63
N ASN A 167 -10.94 -28.57 13.81
CA ASN A 167 -12.29 -28.76 13.28
C ASN A 167 -12.39 -29.96 12.32
N ALA A 168 -11.32 -30.28 11.59
CA ALA A 168 -11.29 -31.46 10.71
C ALA A 168 -11.30 -32.80 11.48
N THR A 169 -10.97 -32.79 12.77
CA THR A 169 -10.89 -34.02 13.60
C THR A 169 -12.14 -34.32 14.43
N THR A 170 -13.16 -33.47 14.37
CA THR A 170 -14.41 -33.64 15.12
C THR A 170 -15.48 -34.25 14.21
N PRO A 171 -15.85 -35.53 14.37
CA PRO A 171 -16.81 -36.23 13.50
C PRO A 171 -18.27 -35.80 13.72
#